data_AF-A0A0A1WGV7-F1
#
_entry.id   AF-A0A0A1WGV7-F1
#
_cell.length_a   1.000
_cell.length_b   1.000
_cell.length_c   1.000
_cell.angle_alpha   90.00
_cell.angle_beta   90.00
_cell.angle_gamma   90.00
#
_symmetry.space_group_name_H-M   'P 1'
#
loop_
_entity.id
_entity.type
_entity.pdbx_description
1 polymer ?
#
loop_
_entity_poly.entity_id
_entity_poly.type
_entity_poly.pdbx_seq_one_letter_code
_entity_poly.pdbx_strand_id
1 'polypeptide(L)'
;MNLFRRAELNRSEIQILIDYLLNKQQDTPATHSEWSDDICQKLKRQLEEKEKALAEEQEASIGIQAKLRDLRTEINTERAQLNATVKNYVETINSKEQQIALLNQDIQTLNDKFAQERKQFQAKLLLEKQNGSQDLFAQLQRLQCELTLKEKCINDLTCLVNACNQSNEELKQQISLLEQQREELEQISNNRIVELEQSKTLEIENSERKLELHNLQNAHESIKADLTQARQDLEVRNTDLVDTQNQLAALQAKNDELQQQLAGINNQAAEQSGLQATYEVLKLQLAEKEQQLADFNAKNDELVKQLSGLEAQTQVHAQAHNGLQQLIQSLQQDLGSKHQQLQQFEQTVDTLNLREKELLQQLQEQREKNDQQQQLFAASQKQTSATANTATVSANDEKHVREIFQRLYPEAVKASASTALSVSFEQWVEQVLATQLKLAAANKATGSSSNKSTQSNSNSSSSNHTSSSHTNNNSHNDNLINSNNRISSNSSDGGSSGTGNDVDAVELRLQNIQLRAKVDELTKLVKKTSNTLSALEGHARQEHEKWQSILSSKDEEISRLQHSNGAQDI
;
A
#
# COMPACT_ATOMS: atom_id res chain seq x y z
N MET A 1 -197.38 -41.81 -62.93
CA MET A 1 -198.70 -42.13 -63.52
C MET A 1 -198.66 -43.54 -64.07
N ASN A 2 -199.49 -44.42 -63.51
CA ASN A 2 -199.62 -45.84 -63.83
C ASN A 2 -200.02 -46.07 -65.30
N LEU A 3 -199.09 -46.54 -66.13
CA LEU A 3 -199.36 -46.98 -67.51
C LEU A 3 -199.11 -48.48 -67.74
N PHE A 4 -198.76 -49.24 -66.69
CA PHE A 4 -198.53 -50.70 -66.79
C PHE A 4 -199.73 -51.56 -66.40
N ARG A 5 -200.93 -50.99 -66.35
CA ARG A 5 -202.16 -51.79 -66.24
C ARG A 5 -202.84 -51.82 -67.60
N ARG A 6 -202.82 -53.01 -68.21
CA ARG A 6 -203.66 -53.47 -69.34
C ARG A 6 -203.05 -53.34 -70.74
N ALA A 7 -201.90 -53.95 -70.94
CA ALA A 7 -201.58 -54.59 -72.23
C ALA A 7 -201.89 -56.09 -72.05
N GLU A 8 -203.11 -56.50 -72.39
CA GLU A 8 -203.47 -57.92 -72.48
C GLU A 8 -202.72 -58.51 -73.68
N LEU A 9 -201.48 -58.99 -73.46
CA LEU A 9 -200.68 -59.62 -74.51
C LEU A 9 -201.45 -60.81 -75.07
N ASN A 10 -201.65 -60.81 -76.39
CA ASN A 10 -202.28 -61.92 -77.09
C ASN A 10 -201.39 -63.18 -76.94
N ARG A 11 -201.98 -64.38 -76.97
CA ARG A 11 -201.24 -65.65 -76.85
C ARG A 11 -200.04 -65.74 -77.81
N SER A 12 -200.14 -65.13 -78.99
CA SER A 12 -199.01 -65.06 -79.92
C SER A 12 -197.88 -64.16 -79.44
N GLU A 13 -198.16 -63.05 -78.76
CA GLU A 13 -197.13 -62.15 -78.22
C GLU A 13 -196.45 -62.77 -77.00
N ILE A 14 -197.20 -63.50 -76.17
CA ILE A 14 -196.60 -64.32 -75.10
C ILE A 14 -195.69 -65.38 -75.71
N GLN A 15 -196.12 -66.06 -76.79
CA GLN A 15 -195.28 -67.05 -77.48
C GLN A 15 -194.04 -66.40 -78.12
N ILE A 16 -194.17 -65.24 -78.77
CA ILE A 16 -193.04 -64.49 -79.33
C ILE A 16 -192.08 -64.06 -78.22
N LEU A 17 -192.58 -63.65 -77.05
CA LEU A 17 -191.73 -63.27 -75.92
C LEU A 17 -191.05 -64.51 -75.30
N ILE A 18 -191.76 -65.64 -75.20
CA ILE A 18 -191.19 -66.92 -74.78
C ILE A 18 -190.10 -67.34 -75.76
N ASP A 19 -190.38 -67.34 -77.06
CA ASP A 19 -189.42 -67.71 -78.10
C ASP A 19 -188.25 -66.72 -78.11
N TYR A 20 -188.49 -65.42 -77.93
CA TYR A 20 -187.42 -64.42 -77.82
C TYR A 20 -186.55 -64.63 -76.58
N LEU A 21 -187.16 -64.95 -75.43
CA LEU A 21 -186.42 -65.23 -74.19
C LEU A 21 -185.71 -66.58 -74.24
N LEU A 22 -186.29 -67.61 -74.88
CA LEU A 22 -185.66 -68.90 -75.13
C LEU A 22 -184.52 -68.77 -76.12
N ASN A 23 -184.68 -67.99 -77.21
CA ASN A 23 -183.61 -67.72 -78.16
C ASN A 23 -182.50 -66.93 -77.46
N LYS A 24 -182.84 -65.95 -76.61
CA LYS A 24 -181.87 -65.21 -75.81
C LYS A 24 -181.15 -66.10 -74.78
N GLN A 25 -181.82 -67.11 -74.22
CA GLN A 25 -181.21 -68.11 -73.33
C GLN A 25 -180.37 -69.15 -74.09
N GLN A 26 -180.72 -69.50 -75.33
CA GLN A 26 -179.92 -70.37 -76.19
C GLN A 26 -178.71 -69.64 -76.79
N ASP A 27 -178.84 -68.34 -77.06
CA ASP A 27 -177.75 -67.43 -77.46
C ASP A 27 -176.89 -66.97 -76.26
N THR A 28 -177.21 -67.44 -75.05
CA THR A 28 -176.30 -67.36 -73.91
C THR A 28 -175.47 -68.64 -73.92
N PRO A 29 -174.25 -68.66 -74.48
CA PRO A 29 -173.45 -69.87 -74.49
C PRO A 29 -173.26 -70.39 -73.07
N ALA A 30 -173.78 -71.58 -72.81
CA ALA A 30 -173.65 -72.34 -71.58
C ALA A 30 -172.22 -72.92 -71.47
N THR A 31 -171.22 -72.05 -71.49
CA THR A 31 -169.79 -72.36 -71.30
C THR A 31 -169.17 -71.42 -70.28
N HIS A 32 -169.87 -71.14 -69.18
CA HIS A 32 -169.25 -70.63 -67.94
C HIS A 32 -168.68 -71.78 -67.08
N SER A 33 -168.02 -72.74 -67.73
CA SER A 33 -167.30 -73.86 -67.09
C SER A 33 -165.79 -73.86 -67.38
N GLU A 34 -165.25 -72.75 -67.90
CA GLU A 34 -163.83 -72.61 -68.20
C GLU A 34 -163.33 -71.18 -67.87
N TRP A 35 -163.29 -70.84 -66.58
CA TRP A 35 -162.09 -70.16 -66.10
C TRP A 35 -161.00 -71.24 -66.15
N SER A 36 -160.33 -71.38 -67.29
CA SER A 36 -159.37 -72.47 -67.46
C SER A 36 -158.33 -72.42 -66.35
N ASP A 37 -157.96 -73.60 -65.83
CA ASP A 37 -156.99 -73.74 -64.76
C ASP A 37 -155.66 -73.03 -65.10
N ASP A 38 -155.35 -72.86 -66.40
CA ASP A 38 -154.21 -72.11 -66.94
C ASP A 38 -154.24 -70.59 -66.63
N ILE A 39 -155.40 -69.92 -66.72
CA ILE A 39 -155.52 -68.50 -66.35
C ILE A 39 -155.33 -68.34 -64.83
N CYS A 40 -155.89 -69.25 -64.04
CA CYS A 40 -155.74 -69.25 -62.59
C CYS A 40 -154.29 -69.52 -62.15
N GLN A 41 -153.58 -70.45 -62.81
CA GLN A 41 -152.16 -70.72 -62.56
C GLN A 41 -151.25 -69.55 -62.95
N LYS A 42 -151.52 -68.87 -64.08
CA LYS A 42 -150.77 -67.66 -64.48
C LYS A 42 -150.92 -66.52 -63.47
N LEU A 43 -152.13 -66.26 -62.98
CA LEU A 43 -152.35 -65.25 -61.94
C LEU A 43 -151.66 -65.60 -60.62
N LYS A 44 -151.68 -66.88 -60.21
CA LYS A 44 -150.92 -67.35 -59.04
C LYS A 44 -149.42 -67.15 -59.22
N ARG A 45 -148.86 -67.51 -60.39
CA ARG A 45 -147.44 -67.32 -60.68
C ARG A 45 -147.04 -65.85 -60.71
N GLN A 46 -147.87 -64.98 -61.29
CA GLN A 46 -147.65 -63.53 -61.27
C GLN A 46 -147.72 -62.96 -59.85
N LEU A 47 -148.65 -63.45 -59.03
CA LEU A 47 -148.74 -63.07 -57.62
C LEU A 47 -147.47 -63.50 -56.87
N GLU A 48 -147.01 -64.74 -57.04
CA GLU A 48 -145.78 -65.26 -56.44
C GLU A 48 -144.54 -64.50 -56.92
N GLU A 49 -144.43 -64.21 -58.22
CA GLU A 49 -143.34 -63.38 -58.77
C GLU A 49 -143.37 -61.95 -58.19
N LYS A 50 -144.56 -61.36 -58.00
CA LYS A 50 -144.72 -60.03 -57.37
C LYS A 50 -144.41 -60.05 -55.88
N GLU A 51 -144.83 -61.07 -55.16
CA GLU A 51 -144.50 -61.27 -53.75
C GLU A 51 -143.00 -61.47 -53.56
N LYS A 52 -142.36 -62.24 -54.45
CA LYS A 52 -140.91 -62.40 -54.47
C LYS A 52 -140.19 -61.08 -54.76
N ALA A 53 -140.62 -60.32 -55.77
CA ALA A 53 -140.03 -59.02 -56.08
C ALA A 53 -140.20 -58.01 -54.93
N LEU A 54 -141.37 -58.03 -54.27
CA LEU A 54 -141.62 -57.21 -53.09
C LEU A 54 -140.72 -57.62 -51.92
N ALA A 55 -140.51 -58.92 -51.70
CA ALA A 55 -139.61 -59.43 -50.68
C ALA A 55 -138.15 -59.04 -50.96
N GLU A 56 -137.69 -59.16 -52.20
CA GLU A 56 -136.36 -58.71 -52.63
C GLU A 56 -136.18 -57.19 -52.45
N GLU A 57 -137.20 -56.38 -52.76
CA GLU A 57 -137.18 -54.94 -52.52
C GLU A 57 -137.16 -54.60 -51.03
N GLN A 58 -137.92 -55.33 -50.20
CA GLN A 58 -137.90 -55.19 -48.74
C GLN A 58 -136.52 -55.55 -48.18
N GLU A 59 -135.90 -56.63 -48.65
CA GLU A 59 -134.54 -57.02 -48.25
C GLU A 59 -133.51 -55.97 -48.69
N ALA A 60 -133.60 -55.48 -49.93
CA ALA A 60 -132.73 -54.40 -50.42
C ALA A 60 -132.90 -53.11 -49.60
N SER A 61 -134.14 -52.75 -49.25
CA SER A 61 -134.45 -51.60 -48.40
C SER A 61 -133.87 -51.77 -46.99
N ILE A 62 -134.01 -52.96 -46.39
CA ILE A 62 -133.39 -53.29 -45.09
C ILE A 62 -131.87 -53.20 -45.19
N GLY A 63 -131.28 -53.71 -46.27
CA GLY A 63 -129.84 -53.63 -46.52
C GLY A 63 -129.33 -52.19 -46.67
N ILE A 64 -130.07 -51.33 -47.38
CA ILE A 64 -129.74 -49.89 -47.50
C ILE A 64 -129.88 -49.19 -46.13
N GLN A 65 -130.94 -49.48 -45.38
CA GLN A 65 -131.14 -48.90 -44.05
C GLN A 65 -130.05 -49.34 -43.06
N ALA A 66 -129.58 -50.59 -43.15
CA ALA A 66 -128.45 -51.09 -42.37
C ALA A 66 -127.16 -50.33 -42.72
N LYS A 67 -126.81 -50.22 -44.01
CA LYS A 67 -125.64 -49.44 -44.45
C LYS A 67 -125.70 -47.98 -44.04
N LEU A 68 -126.88 -47.37 -44.10
CA LEU A 68 -127.08 -45.98 -43.67
C LEU A 68 -126.92 -45.82 -42.15
N ARG A 69 -127.31 -46.83 -41.37
CA ARG A 69 -127.05 -46.87 -39.92
C ARG A 69 -125.56 -46.98 -39.64
N ASP A 70 -124.86 -47.89 -40.34
CA ASP A 70 -123.42 -48.11 -40.17
C ASP A 70 -122.61 -46.85 -40.53
N LEU A 71 -122.89 -46.22 -41.67
CA LEU A 71 -122.25 -44.96 -42.08
C LEU A 71 -122.52 -43.83 -41.07
N ARG A 72 -123.73 -43.75 -40.51
CA ARG A 72 -124.03 -42.78 -39.44
C ARG A 72 -123.22 -43.07 -38.18
N THR A 73 -123.05 -44.33 -37.81
CA THR A 73 -122.20 -44.69 -36.67
C THR A 73 -120.74 -44.38 -36.94
N GLU A 74 -120.22 -44.68 -38.12
CA GLU A 74 -118.83 -44.41 -38.53
C GLU A 74 -118.55 -42.91 -38.51
N ILE A 75 -119.39 -42.09 -39.15
CA ILE A 75 -119.26 -40.61 -39.14
C ILE A 75 -119.30 -40.07 -37.70
N ASN A 76 -120.17 -40.60 -36.85
CA ASN A 76 -120.24 -40.17 -35.45
C ASN A 76 -118.98 -40.57 -34.67
N THR A 77 -118.43 -41.76 -34.90
CA THR A 77 -117.17 -42.20 -34.27
C THR A 77 -115.97 -41.40 -34.76
N GLU A 78 -115.85 -41.14 -36.06
CA GLU A 78 -114.79 -40.30 -36.63
C GLU A 78 -114.88 -38.87 -36.11
N ARG A 79 -116.09 -38.30 -36.05
CA ARG A 79 -116.31 -36.97 -35.48
C ARG A 79 -115.89 -36.92 -34.01
N ALA A 80 -116.22 -37.95 -33.23
CA ALA A 80 -115.80 -38.04 -31.83
C ALA A 80 -114.26 -38.16 -31.69
N GLN A 81 -113.62 -38.98 -32.53
CA GLN A 81 -112.16 -39.14 -32.56
C GLN A 81 -111.44 -37.85 -32.99
N LEU A 82 -111.92 -37.17 -34.03
CA LEU A 82 -111.40 -35.88 -34.47
C LEU A 82 -111.53 -34.83 -33.37
N ASN A 83 -112.70 -34.75 -32.72
CA ASN A 83 -112.91 -33.82 -31.61
C ASN A 83 -111.98 -34.12 -30.41
N ALA A 84 -111.77 -35.39 -30.08
CA ALA A 84 -110.83 -35.79 -29.03
C ALA A 84 -109.39 -35.41 -29.40
N THR A 85 -109.00 -35.64 -30.65
CA THR A 85 -107.66 -35.30 -31.16
C THR A 85 -107.42 -33.78 -31.16
N VAL A 86 -108.38 -32.99 -31.63
CA VAL A 86 -108.33 -31.52 -31.59
C VAL A 86 -108.22 -31.04 -30.15
N LYS A 87 -109.01 -31.59 -29.23
CA LYS A 87 -108.94 -31.25 -27.81
C LYS A 87 -107.55 -31.52 -27.21
N ASN A 88 -106.96 -32.68 -27.50
CA ASN A 88 -105.61 -33.02 -27.06
C ASN A 88 -104.54 -32.06 -27.61
N TYR A 89 -104.65 -31.67 -28.88
CA TYR A 89 -103.73 -30.68 -29.47
C TYR A 89 -103.89 -29.30 -28.83
N VAL A 90 -105.12 -28.85 -28.57
CA VAL A 90 -105.39 -27.59 -27.87
C VAL A 90 -104.81 -27.60 -26.46
N GLU A 91 -105.00 -28.69 -25.70
CA GLU A 91 -104.40 -28.83 -24.36
C GLU A 91 -102.87 -28.81 -24.40
N THR A 92 -102.27 -29.47 -25.40
CA THR A 92 -100.81 -29.47 -25.61
C THR A 92 -100.30 -28.07 -25.94
N ILE A 93 -100.97 -27.34 -26.83
CA ILE A 93 -100.63 -25.96 -27.18
C ILE A 93 -100.69 -25.07 -25.94
N ASN A 94 -101.80 -25.13 -25.18
CA ASN A 94 -101.95 -24.35 -23.95
C ASN A 94 -100.86 -24.68 -22.92
N SER A 95 -100.48 -25.95 -22.78
CA SER A 95 -99.36 -26.36 -21.91
C SER A 95 -98.03 -25.77 -22.37
N LYS A 96 -97.77 -25.75 -23.69
CA LYS A 96 -96.56 -25.15 -24.27
C LYS A 96 -96.54 -23.63 -24.13
N GLU A 97 -97.67 -22.96 -24.29
CA GLU A 97 -97.80 -21.51 -24.05
C GLU A 97 -97.48 -21.16 -22.59
N GLN A 98 -97.98 -21.94 -21.63
CA GLN A 98 -97.62 -21.77 -20.21
C GLN A 98 -96.13 -21.98 -19.95
N GLN A 99 -95.51 -23.00 -20.56
CA GLN A 99 -94.06 -23.22 -20.45
C GLN A 99 -93.26 -22.06 -21.03
N ILE A 100 -93.67 -21.51 -22.18
CA ILE A 100 -93.03 -20.34 -22.78
C ILE A 100 -93.18 -19.11 -21.86
N ALA A 101 -94.35 -18.91 -21.26
CA ALA A 101 -94.58 -17.82 -20.31
C ALA A 101 -93.65 -17.92 -19.08
N LEU A 102 -93.49 -19.13 -18.52
CA LEU A 102 -92.58 -19.38 -17.40
C LEU A 102 -91.11 -19.14 -17.79
N LEU A 103 -90.67 -19.67 -18.94
CA LEU A 103 -89.31 -19.45 -19.43
C LEU A 103 -89.01 -17.97 -19.67
N ASN A 104 -89.97 -17.21 -20.20
CA ASN A 104 -89.83 -15.76 -20.37
C ASN A 104 -89.69 -15.04 -19.02
N GLN A 105 -90.43 -15.47 -18.00
CA GLN A 105 -90.31 -14.93 -16.64
C GLN A 105 -88.94 -15.24 -16.03
N ASP A 106 -88.42 -16.45 -16.24
CA ASP A 106 -87.10 -16.85 -15.76
C ASP A 106 -85.99 -16.05 -16.46
N ILE A 107 -86.08 -15.87 -17.78
CA ILE A 107 -85.15 -15.03 -18.55
C ILE A 107 -85.18 -13.59 -18.02
N GLN A 108 -86.36 -13.02 -17.75
CA GLN A 108 -86.48 -11.67 -17.20
C GLN A 108 -85.83 -11.58 -15.82
N THR A 109 -86.12 -12.53 -14.93
CA THR A 109 -85.54 -12.57 -13.58
C THR A 109 -84.02 -12.71 -13.62
N LEU A 110 -83.50 -13.53 -14.53
CA LEU A 110 -82.07 -13.72 -14.70
C LEU A 110 -81.39 -12.45 -15.24
N ASN A 111 -82.01 -11.77 -16.20
CA ASN A 111 -81.53 -10.48 -16.71
C ASN A 111 -81.50 -9.41 -15.62
N ASP A 112 -82.53 -9.33 -14.78
CA ASP A 112 -82.59 -8.40 -13.65
C ASP A 112 -81.49 -8.71 -12.62
N LYS A 113 -81.23 -10.00 -12.35
CA LYS A 113 -80.13 -10.43 -11.47
C LYS A 113 -78.77 -10.03 -12.05
N PHE A 114 -78.52 -10.28 -13.33
CA PHE A 114 -77.26 -9.85 -13.98
C PHE A 114 -77.09 -8.33 -13.97
N ALA A 115 -78.17 -7.57 -14.19
CA ALA A 115 -78.14 -6.12 -14.12
C ALA A 115 -77.81 -5.61 -12.71
N GLN A 116 -78.33 -6.28 -11.66
CA GLN A 116 -78.00 -5.99 -10.26
C GLN A 116 -76.55 -6.34 -9.93
N GLU A 117 -76.08 -7.53 -10.29
CA GLU A 117 -74.70 -7.96 -10.07
C GLU A 117 -73.72 -6.99 -10.76
N ARG A 118 -74.01 -6.59 -11.99
CA ARG A 118 -73.19 -5.60 -12.71
C ARG A 118 -73.11 -4.26 -11.96
N LYS A 119 -74.24 -3.76 -11.45
CA LYS A 119 -74.26 -2.54 -10.63
C LYS A 119 -73.47 -2.71 -9.33
N GLN A 120 -73.58 -3.86 -8.68
CA GLN A 120 -72.86 -4.16 -7.44
C GLN A 120 -71.35 -4.22 -7.66
N PHE A 121 -70.89 -4.90 -8.72
CA PHE A 121 -69.47 -4.95 -9.06
C PHE A 121 -68.92 -3.56 -9.42
N GLN A 122 -69.70 -2.75 -10.16
CA GLN A 122 -69.30 -1.39 -10.49
C GLN A 122 -69.17 -0.50 -9.23
N ALA A 123 -70.13 -0.62 -8.30
CA ALA A 123 -70.07 0.10 -7.02
C ALA A 123 -68.90 -0.36 -6.15
N LYS A 124 -68.64 -1.67 -6.08
CA LYS A 124 -67.52 -2.24 -5.33
C LYS A 124 -66.17 -1.77 -5.90
N LEU A 125 -66.01 -1.78 -7.23
CA LEU A 125 -64.81 -1.29 -7.89
C LEU A 125 -64.57 0.20 -7.61
N LEU A 126 -65.63 1.02 -7.61
CA LEU A 126 -65.51 2.44 -7.28
C LEU A 126 -65.07 2.65 -5.83
N LEU A 127 -65.69 1.92 -4.89
CA LEU A 127 -65.34 1.99 -3.47
C LEU A 127 -63.91 1.52 -3.22
N GLU A 128 -63.47 0.44 -3.86
CA GLU A 128 -62.12 -0.09 -3.75
C GLU A 128 -61.09 0.90 -4.32
N LYS A 129 -61.38 1.56 -5.45
CA LYS A 129 -60.53 2.64 -5.98
C LYS A 129 -60.45 3.83 -5.02
N GLN A 130 -61.56 4.23 -4.42
CA GLN A 130 -61.58 5.34 -3.46
C GLN A 130 -60.80 5.00 -2.19
N ASN A 131 -61.03 3.81 -1.62
CA ASN A 131 -60.32 3.33 -0.42
C ASN A 131 -58.83 3.14 -0.70
N GLY A 132 -58.46 2.52 -1.82
CA GLY A 132 -57.06 2.35 -2.21
C GLY A 132 -56.33 3.69 -2.38
N SER A 133 -56.99 4.70 -2.95
CA SER A 133 -56.43 6.05 -3.04
C SER A 133 -56.28 6.73 -1.67
N GLN A 134 -57.25 6.55 -0.77
CA GLN A 134 -57.18 7.12 0.58
C GLN A 134 -56.08 6.44 1.43
N ASP A 135 -55.95 5.12 1.35
CA ASP A 135 -54.90 4.37 2.04
C ASP A 135 -53.50 4.75 1.53
N LEU A 136 -53.35 4.89 0.21
CA LEU A 136 -52.10 5.36 -0.38
C LEU A 136 -51.75 6.77 0.09
N PHE A 137 -52.74 7.67 0.13
CA PHE A 137 -52.55 9.03 0.64
C PHE A 137 -52.18 9.03 2.13
N ALA A 138 -52.86 8.24 2.96
CA ALA A 138 -52.53 8.11 4.38
C ALA A 138 -51.13 7.51 4.60
N GLN A 139 -50.72 6.54 3.77
CA GLN A 139 -49.37 5.99 3.81
C GLN A 139 -48.32 7.03 3.43
N LEU A 140 -48.58 7.83 2.38
CA LEU A 140 -47.69 8.91 1.96
C LEU A 140 -47.57 9.98 3.05
N GLN A 141 -48.66 10.36 3.69
CA GLN A 141 -48.66 11.29 4.81
C GLN A 141 -47.86 10.78 6.02
N ARG A 142 -47.97 9.47 6.34
CA ARG A 142 -47.16 8.85 7.40
C ARG A 142 -45.67 8.87 7.06
N LEU A 143 -45.29 8.50 5.84
CA LEU A 143 -43.90 8.54 5.39
C LEU A 143 -43.33 9.96 5.43
N GLN A 144 -44.13 10.96 5.06
CA GLN A 144 -43.73 12.36 5.14
C GLN A 144 -43.51 12.81 6.59
N CYS A 145 -44.40 12.42 7.51
CA CYS A 145 -44.20 12.69 8.95
C CYS A 145 -42.93 12.01 9.49
N GLU A 146 -42.70 10.74 9.12
CA GLU A 146 -41.50 10.01 9.53
C GLU A 146 -40.22 10.66 9.00
N LEU A 147 -40.24 11.15 7.76
CA LEU A 147 -39.12 11.86 7.15
C LEU A 147 -38.81 13.16 7.92
N THR A 148 -39.83 13.98 8.22
CA THR A 148 -39.64 15.20 9.03
C THR A 148 -39.10 14.90 10.44
N LEU A 149 -39.51 13.79 11.04
CA LEU A 149 -39.01 13.38 12.36
C LEU A 149 -37.55 12.92 12.30
N LYS A 150 -37.17 12.17 11.26
CA LYS A 150 -35.79 11.78 11.01
C LYS A 150 -34.90 12.99 10.76
N GLU A 151 -35.35 13.95 9.96
CA GLU A 151 -34.63 15.22 9.74
C GLU A 151 -34.41 15.98 11.06
N LYS A 152 -35.43 16.07 11.91
CA LYS A 152 -35.29 16.67 13.24
C LYS A 152 -34.25 15.93 14.09
N CYS A 153 -34.30 14.61 14.13
CA CYS A 153 -33.33 13.80 14.88
C CYS A 153 -31.89 13.98 14.36
N ILE A 154 -31.71 14.07 13.04
CA ILE A 154 -30.40 14.34 12.42
C ILE A 154 -29.90 15.73 12.84
N ASN A 155 -30.77 16.74 12.83
CA ASN A 155 -30.41 18.10 13.26
C ASN A 155 -30.02 18.13 14.75
N ASP A 156 -30.78 17.46 15.62
CA ASP A 156 -30.50 17.37 17.05
C ASP A 156 -29.15 16.65 17.31
N LEU A 157 -28.89 15.53 16.63
CA LEU A 157 -27.61 14.82 16.70
C LEU A 157 -26.45 15.66 16.17
N THR A 158 -26.66 16.41 15.09
CA THR A 158 -25.64 17.31 14.53
C THR A 158 -25.29 18.42 15.52
N CYS A 159 -26.30 19.01 16.17
CA CYS A 159 -26.09 20.01 17.22
C CYS A 159 -25.32 19.42 18.41
N LEU A 160 -25.66 18.20 18.84
CA LEU A 160 -24.96 17.52 19.93
C LEU A 160 -23.50 17.23 19.59
N VAL A 161 -23.23 16.72 18.39
CA VAL A 161 -21.86 16.46 17.90
C VAL A 161 -21.06 17.76 17.86
N ASN A 162 -21.64 18.85 17.37
CA ASN A 162 -20.99 20.16 17.34
C ASN A 162 -20.67 20.66 18.76
N ALA A 163 -21.59 20.50 19.71
CA ALA A 163 -21.37 20.86 21.11
C ALA A 163 -20.26 20.02 21.76
N CYS A 164 -20.23 18.70 21.51
CA CYS A 164 -19.14 17.83 21.96
C CYS A 164 -17.79 18.23 21.34
N ASN A 165 -17.76 18.56 20.05
CA ASN A 165 -16.55 19.01 19.38
C ASN A 165 -16.04 20.33 19.96
N GLN A 166 -16.94 21.28 20.24
CA GLN A 166 -16.59 22.54 20.87
C GLN A 166 -16.02 22.32 22.28
N SER A 167 -16.67 21.50 23.10
CA SER A 167 -16.18 21.15 24.44
C SER A 167 -14.83 20.43 24.40
N ASN A 168 -14.61 19.53 23.43
CA ASN A 168 -13.31 18.89 23.24
C ASN A 168 -12.22 19.91 22.87
N GLU A 169 -12.54 20.90 22.05
CA GLU A 169 -11.58 21.94 21.68
C GLU A 169 -11.25 22.85 22.87
N GLU A 170 -12.24 23.20 23.70
CA GLU A 170 -12.04 23.90 24.97
C GLU A 170 -11.16 23.09 25.93
N LEU A 171 -11.41 21.79 26.07
CA LEU A 171 -10.57 20.90 26.90
C LEU A 171 -9.15 20.80 26.37
N LYS A 172 -8.93 20.71 25.05
CA LYS A 172 -7.57 20.74 24.47
C LYS A 172 -6.85 22.05 24.78
N GLN A 173 -7.54 23.19 24.66
CA GLN A 173 -6.96 24.49 25.01
C GLN A 173 -6.57 24.54 26.49
N GLN A 174 -7.43 23.99 27.37
CA GLN A 174 -7.15 23.92 28.80
C GLN A 174 -5.96 23.00 29.12
N ILE A 175 -5.84 21.85 28.46
CA ILE A 175 -4.68 20.95 28.59
C ILE A 175 -3.40 21.67 28.15
N SER A 176 -3.41 22.33 26.99
CA SER A 176 -2.25 23.06 26.48
C SER A 176 -1.80 24.17 27.44
N LEU A 177 -2.75 24.89 28.06
CA LEU A 177 -2.43 25.90 29.07
C LEU A 177 -1.81 25.28 30.33
N LEU A 178 -2.35 24.16 30.81
CA LEU A 178 -1.81 23.44 31.96
C LEU A 178 -0.42 22.85 31.68
N GLU A 179 -0.17 22.38 30.46
CA GLU A 179 1.16 21.93 30.03
C GLU A 179 2.16 23.09 30.05
N GLN A 180 1.79 24.26 29.54
CA GLN A 180 2.63 25.46 29.61
C GLN A 180 2.93 25.85 31.06
N GLN A 181 1.91 25.87 31.92
CA GLN A 181 2.10 26.17 33.35
C GLN A 181 3.01 25.14 34.04
N ARG A 182 2.90 23.86 33.68
CA ARG A 182 3.78 22.81 34.19
C ARG A 182 5.23 23.06 33.77
N GLU A 183 5.47 23.41 32.51
CA GLU A 183 6.81 23.66 31.99
C GLU A 183 7.44 24.92 32.61
N GLU A 184 6.65 25.99 32.81
CA GLU A 184 7.08 27.17 33.55
C GLU A 184 7.47 26.84 35.01
N LEU A 185 6.66 26.04 35.71
CA LEU A 185 6.96 25.59 37.08
C LEU A 185 8.21 24.69 37.13
N GLU A 186 8.36 23.80 36.15
CA GLU A 186 9.55 22.95 36.01
C GLU A 186 10.81 23.80 35.78
N GLN A 187 10.72 24.83 34.93
CA GLN A 187 11.80 25.77 34.70
C GLN A 187 12.15 26.58 35.96
N ILE A 188 11.14 27.09 36.68
CA ILE A 188 11.35 27.80 37.96
C ILE A 188 12.03 26.88 38.98
N SER A 189 11.56 25.63 39.10
CA SER A 189 12.16 24.63 39.99
C SER A 189 13.63 24.36 39.62
N ASN A 190 13.93 24.16 38.34
CA ASN A 190 15.29 23.93 37.86
C ASN A 190 16.21 25.13 38.13
N ASN A 191 15.74 26.36 37.85
CA ASN A 191 16.50 27.57 38.17
C ASN A 191 16.76 27.67 39.68
N ARG A 192 15.77 27.33 40.51
CA ARG A 192 15.93 27.33 41.97
C ARG A 192 16.95 26.30 42.44
N ILE A 193 16.99 25.11 41.83
CA ILE A 193 18.01 24.10 42.12
C ILE A 193 19.40 24.63 41.78
N VAL A 194 19.59 25.22 40.60
CA VAL A 194 20.88 25.82 40.18
C VAL A 194 21.32 26.94 41.14
N GLU A 195 20.42 27.84 41.52
CA GLU A 195 20.71 28.88 42.53
C GLU A 195 21.16 28.29 43.87
N LEU A 196 20.49 27.23 44.34
CA LEU A 196 20.85 26.54 45.58
C LEU A 196 22.22 25.85 45.46
N GLU A 197 22.54 25.21 44.34
CA GLU A 197 23.85 24.62 44.09
C GLU A 197 24.96 25.68 44.05
N GLN A 198 24.70 26.82 43.42
CA GLN A 198 25.62 27.95 43.41
C GLN A 198 25.82 28.52 44.82
N SER A 199 24.74 28.71 45.59
CA SER A 199 24.82 29.16 46.98
C SER A 199 25.62 28.20 47.84
N LYS A 200 25.42 26.89 47.68
CA LYS A 200 26.17 25.85 48.40
C LYS A 200 27.65 25.88 48.05
N THR A 201 27.98 26.10 46.78
CA THR A 201 29.38 26.22 46.33
C THR A 201 30.05 27.44 46.97
N LEU A 202 29.38 28.60 46.98
CA LEU A 202 29.87 29.80 47.65
C LEU A 202 30.01 29.62 49.16
N GLU A 203 29.11 28.85 49.79
CA GLU A 203 29.20 28.52 51.21
C GLU A 203 30.43 27.65 51.51
N ILE A 204 30.73 26.66 50.66
CA ILE A 204 31.94 25.85 50.75
C ILE A 204 33.18 26.74 50.60
N GLU A 205 33.28 27.57 49.56
CA GLU A 205 34.42 28.49 49.38
C GLU A 205 34.59 29.43 50.58
N ASN A 206 33.49 29.93 51.16
CA ASN A 206 33.54 30.80 52.34
C ASN A 206 34.04 30.03 53.57
N SER A 207 33.63 28.77 53.73
CA SER A 207 34.14 27.90 54.79
C SER A 207 35.65 27.63 54.63
N GLU A 208 36.13 27.42 53.40
CA GLU A 208 37.54 27.25 53.06
C GLU A 208 38.34 28.53 53.33
N ARG A 209 37.86 29.70 52.88
CA ARG A 209 38.47 31.00 53.17
C ARG A 209 38.55 31.28 54.68
N LYS A 210 37.51 30.93 55.45
CA LYS A 210 37.53 31.05 56.92
C LYS A 210 38.60 30.15 57.54
N LEU A 211 38.74 28.92 57.05
CA LEU A 211 39.78 28.00 57.50
C LEU A 211 41.18 28.54 57.17
N GLU A 212 41.37 29.08 55.97
CA GLU A 212 42.62 29.71 55.54
C GLU A 212 42.97 30.92 56.40
N LEU A 213 42.00 31.81 56.67
CA LEU A 213 42.18 32.94 57.58
C LEU A 213 42.57 32.47 58.99
N HIS A 214 41.93 31.43 59.52
CA HIS A 214 42.29 30.86 60.81
C HIS A 214 43.73 30.30 60.80
N ASN A 215 44.13 29.61 59.74
CA ASN A 215 45.50 29.09 59.59
C ASN A 215 46.54 30.23 59.50
N LEU A 216 46.26 31.27 58.73
CA LEU A 216 47.10 32.46 58.64
C LEU A 216 47.18 33.19 59.99
N GLN A 217 46.08 33.25 60.73
CA GLN A 217 46.05 33.86 62.05
C GLN A 217 46.88 33.07 63.06
N ASN A 218 46.77 31.73 63.06
CA ASN A 218 47.65 30.86 63.85
C ASN A 218 49.13 31.04 63.47
N ALA A 219 49.46 31.14 62.18
CA ALA A 219 50.82 31.39 61.72
C ALA A 219 51.32 32.77 62.18
N HIS A 220 50.48 33.80 62.10
CA HIS A 220 50.80 35.14 62.58
C HIS A 220 50.99 35.15 64.11
N GLU A 221 50.16 34.46 64.88
CA GLU A 221 50.32 34.31 66.33
C GLU A 221 51.62 33.57 66.68
N SER A 222 51.98 32.52 65.91
CA SER A 222 53.27 31.83 66.05
C SER A 222 54.45 32.76 65.76
N ILE A 223 54.44 33.47 64.62
CA ILE A 223 55.51 34.42 64.27
C ILE A 223 55.60 35.54 65.31
N LYS A 224 54.46 36.02 65.82
CA LYS A 224 54.42 37.02 66.87
C LYS A 224 55.05 36.49 68.15
N ALA A 225 54.77 35.24 68.53
CA ALA A 225 55.40 34.56 69.67
C ALA A 225 56.92 34.44 69.48
N ASP A 226 57.37 33.98 68.31
CA ASP A 226 58.79 33.88 67.95
C ASP A 226 59.49 35.25 67.98
N LEU A 227 58.84 36.30 67.51
CA LEU A 227 59.36 37.67 67.56
C LEU A 227 59.49 38.17 69.00
N THR A 228 58.51 37.91 69.87
CA THR A 228 58.63 38.22 71.31
C THR A 228 59.78 37.46 71.97
N GLN A 229 59.96 36.18 71.63
CA GLN A 229 61.09 35.39 72.12
C GLN A 229 62.43 35.97 71.64
N ALA A 230 62.56 36.27 70.35
CA ALA A 230 63.76 36.89 69.79
C ALA A 230 64.06 38.26 70.39
N ARG A 231 63.03 39.05 70.74
CA ARG A 231 63.19 40.31 71.48
C ARG A 231 63.72 40.08 72.89
N GLN A 232 63.19 39.10 73.62
CA GLN A 232 63.72 38.73 74.94
C GLN A 232 65.17 38.25 74.86
N ASP A 233 65.50 37.38 73.89
CA ASP A 233 66.87 36.89 73.69
C ASP A 233 67.85 38.03 73.34
N LEU A 234 67.40 39.02 72.55
CA LEU A 234 68.17 40.23 72.25
C LEU A 234 68.38 41.11 73.50
N GLU A 235 67.36 41.24 74.35
CA GLU A 235 67.46 42.00 75.59
C GLU A 235 68.48 41.35 76.55
N VAL A 236 68.47 40.02 76.66
CA VAL A 236 69.49 39.24 77.40
C VAL A 236 70.88 39.42 76.81
N ARG A 237 71.04 39.34 75.48
CA ARG A 237 72.35 39.61 74.85
C ARG A 237 72.82 41.03 75.06
N ASN A 238 71.91 42.00 75.09
CA ASN A 238 72.25 43.39 75.31
C ASN A 238 72.71 43.62 76.75
N THR A 239 72.10 42.95 77.74
CA THR A 239 72.60 42.97 79.12
C THR A 239 73.98 42.32 79.23
N ASP A 240 74.20 41.18 78.57
CA ASP A 240 75.51 40.51 78.53
C ASP A 240 76.57 41.42 77.87
N LEU A 241 76.21 42.13 76.80
CA LEU A 241 77.11 43.04 76.09
C LEU A 241 77.50 44.24 76.95
N VAL A 242 76.55 44.83 77.70
CA VAL A 242 76.83 45.88 78.69
C VAL A 242 77.79 45.37 79.79
N ASP A 243 77.58 44.15 80.28
CA ASP A 243 78.48 43.53 81.27
C ASP A 243 79.90 43.32 80.72
N THR A 244 80.03 42.86 79.47
CA THR A 244 81.34 42.75 78.81
C THR A 244 82.01 44.11 78.58
N GLN A 245 81.25 45.16 78.23
CA GLN A 245 81.76 46.53 78.14
C GLN A 245 82.29 47.05 79.48
N ASN A 246 81.59 46.76 80.57
CA ASN A 246 82.03 47.11 81.92
C ASN A 246 83.33 46.37 82.31
N GLN A 247 83.49 45.10 81.92
CA GLN A 247 84.74 44.35 82.12
C GLN A 247 85.90 44.91 81.29
N LEU A 248 85.64 45.34 80.06
CA LEU A 248 86.64 45.93 79.18
C LEU A 248 87.13 47.29 79.71
N ALA A 249 86.21 48.10 80.24
CA ALA A 249 86.55 49.35 80.93
C ALA A 249 87.44 49.13 82.16
N ALA A 250 87.19 48.07 82.94
CA ALA A 250 88.02 47.71 84.09
C ALA A 250 89.45 47.27 83.69
N LEU A 251 89.60 46.56 82.57
CA LEU A 251 90.90 46.17 82.02
C LEU A 251 91.67 47.38 81.46
N GLN A 252 90.98 48.34 80.85
CA GLN A 252 91.57 49.60 80.35
C GLN A 252 92.20 50.40 81.50
N ALA A 253 91.49 50.57 82.62
CA ALA A 253 91.98 51.27 83.81
C ALA A 253 93.25 50.62 84.42
N LYS A 254 93.37 49.31 84.31
CA LYS A 254 94.54 48.55 84.80
C LYS A 254 95.79 48.75 83.93
N ASN A 255 95.60 49.05 82.64
CA ASN A 255 96.70 49.29 81.70
C ASN A 255 97.34 50.68 81.92
N ASP A 256 96.51 51.68 82.23
CA ASP A 256 96.96 53.04 82.53
C ASP A 256 97.80 53.10 83.83
N GLU A 257 97.51 52.25 84.81
CA GLU A 257 98.25 52.14 86.08
C GLU A 257 99.67 51.55 85.90
N LEU A 258 99.85 50.60 84.98
CA LEU A 258 101.15 50.00 84.68
C LEU A 258 102.08 50.93 83.87
N GLN A 259 101.52 51.79 83.00
CA GLN A 259 102.30 52.79 82.27
C GLN A 259 102.81 53.92 83.18
N GLN A 260 102.11 54.22 84.27
CA GLN A 260 102.52 55.24 85.24
C GLN A 260 103.70 54.78 86.14
N GLN A 261 103.92 53.47 86.29
CA GLN A 261 105.04 52.90 87.07
C GLN A 261 106.37 52.84 86.29
N LEU A 262 106.33 52.79 84.96
CA LEU A 262 107.53 52.70 84.11
C LEU A 262 108.24 54.06 83.89
N ALA A 263 107.55 55.18 84.10
CA ALA A 263 108.12 56.53 83.95
C ALA A 263 109.01 56.97 85.13
N GLY A 264 109.00 56.24 86.27
CA GLY A 264 109.65 56.67 87.51
C GLY A 264 111.08 56.17 87.77
N ILE A 265 111.63 55.23 86.97
CA ILE A 265 112.90 54.54 87.30
C ILE A 265 114.07 54.88 86.35
N ASN A 266 113.84 55.53 85.20
CA ASN A 266 114.88 55.66 84.17
C ASN A 266 115.72 56.96 84.21
N ASN A 267 115.88 57.60 85.38
CA ASN A 267 116.53 58.92 85.51
C ASN A 267 117.69 58.96 86.52
N GLN A 268 118.57 57.94 86.53
CA GLN A 268 119.87 57.98 87.23
C GLN A 268 120.85 56.94 86.66
N ALA A 269 121.76 57.35 85.77
CA ALA A 269 123.19 57.01 85.74
C ALA A 269 123.79 57.20 84.33
N ALA A 270 124.54 58.28 84.16
CA ALA A 270 125.52 58.46 83.11
C ALA A 270 126.87 57.83 83.52
N GLU A 271 127.65 57.44 82.50
CA GLU A 271 129.09 57.11 82.50
C GLU A 271 129.54 55.64 82.68
N GLN A 272 129.81 54.96 81.54
CA GLN A 272 131.11 54.35 81.15
C GLN A 272 131.01 53.93 79.66
N SER A 273 131.64 54.61 78.70
CA SER A 273 133.07 54.59 78.33
C SER A 273 133.57 53.30 77.65
N GLY A 274 133.59 53.31 76.32
CA GLY A 274 134.70 52.82 75.49
C GLY A 274 135.14 51.37 75.62
N LEU A 275 134.47 50.43 74.93
CA LEU A 275 135.06 49.16 74.45
C LEU A 275 134.19 48.37 73.46
N GLN A 276 133.64 48.99 72.41
CA GLN A 276 133.23 48.24 71.20
C GLN A 276 133.51 49.02 69.91
N ALA A 277 134.51 49.91 69.93
CA ALA A 277 135.11 50.55 68.75
C ALA A 277 136.52 49.99 68.44
N THR A 278 137.02 49.06 69.24
CA THR A 278 138.33 48.41 69.08
C THR A 278 138.25 46.90 68.85
N TYR A 279 137.05 46.30 68.88
CA TYR A 279 136.94 44.84 68.78
C TYR A 279 136.83 44.31 67.35
N GLU A 280 136.22 44.97 66.36
CA GLU A 280 136.20 44.42 64.98
C GLU A 280 136.39 45.42 63.82
N VAL A 281 137.01 46.56 64.11
CA VAL A 281 137.93 47.20 63.15
C VAL A 281 139.11 46.24 62.82
N LEU A 282 139.35 45.18 63.60
CA LEU A 282 140.22 44.05 63.26
C LEU A 282 139.57 42.93 62.41
N LYS A 283 138.23 42.78 62.35
CA LYS A 283 137.60 41.80 61.43
C LYS A 283 137.41 42.35 60.04
N LEU A 284 137.25 43.68 59.93
CA LEU A 284 137.35 44.36 58.64
C LEU A 284 138.75 44.23 58.02
N GLN A 285 139.80 43.98 58.81
CA GLN A 285 141.18 43.77 58.31
C GLN A 285 141.56 42.29 58.03
N LEU A 286 140.74 41.32 58.47
CA LEU A 286 140.97 39.88 58.17
C LEU A 286 140.24 39.45 56.87
N ALA A 287 139.02 39.95 56.63
CA ALA A 287 138.30 39.68 55.38
C ALA A 287 138.95 40.38 54.16
N GLU A 288 139.56 41.56 54.37
CA GLU A 288 140.33 42.28 53.34
C GLU A 288 141.67 41.58 52.99
N LYS A 289 142.10 40.59 53.79
CA LYS A 289 143.23 39.69 53.47
C LYS A 289 142.83 38.38 52.78
N GLU A 290 141.61 37.89 52.99
CA GLU A 290 141.07 36.70 52.28
C GLU A 290 140.66 37.05 50.84
N GLN A 291 140.20 38.28 50.59
CA GLN A 291 139.94 38.81 49.24
C GLN A 291 141.24 39.05 48.42
N GLN A 292 142.40 39.25 49.06
CA GLN A 292 143.69 39.48 48.37
C GLN A 292 144.48 38.19 48.04
N LEU A 293 144.06 37.02 48.53
CA LEU A 293 144.68 35.71 48.22
C LEU A 293 143.94 34.96 47.09
N ALA A 294 142.62 35.13 46.96
CA ALA A 294 141.85 34.55 45.85
C ALA A 294 142.19 35.23 44.49
N ASP A 295 142.44 36.53 44.49
CA ASP A 295 142.79 37.30 43.28
C ASP A 295 144.27 37.15 42.83
N PHE A 296 145.14 36.48 43.61
CA PHE A 296 146.52 36.17 43.20
C PHE A 296 146.69 34.73 42.67
N ASN A 297 145.81 33.79 43.06
CA ASN A 297 145.72 32.47 42.38
C ASN A 297 144.94 32.54 41.05
N ALA A 298 144.23 33.65 40.80
CA ALA A 298 143.57 33.99 39.54
C ALA A 298 144.47 34.10 38.29
N LYS A 299 145.77 33.88 38.33
CA LYS A 299 146.61 34.27 37.18
C LYS A 299 147.63 33.24 36.71
N ASN A 300 147.69 32.08 37.35
CA ASN A 300 148.63 31.03 36.98
C ASN A 300 147.99 29.85 36.23
N ASP A 301 146.69 29.54 36.45
CA ASP A 301 146.00 28.45 35.71
C ASP A 301 145.52 28.86 34.31
N GLU A 302 145.33 30.15 34.04
CA GLU A 302 144.85 30.66 32.74
C GLU A 302 145.91 30.60 31.62
N LEU A 303 147.21 30.44 31.91
CA LEU A 303 148.27 30.48 30.88
C LEU A 303 148.96 29.13 30.63
N VAL A 304 148.72 28.09 31.44
CA VAL A 304 149.40 26.79 31.30
C VAL A 304 148.47 25.73 30.74
N LYS A 305 148.13 25.94 29.47
CA LYS A 305 147.78 24.90 28.48
C LYS A 305 146.30 24.79 28.11
N GLN A 306 145.80 25.96 27.70
CA GLN A 306 145.22 26.22 26.37
C GLN A 306 145.94 25.55 25.16
N LEU A 307 146.59 24.38 25.31
CA LEU A 307 147.37 23.69 24.28
C LEU A 307 147.20 22.15 24.30
N SER A 308 146.29 21.59 25.13
CA SER A 308 146.08 20.13 25.21
C SER A 308 144.69 19.62 24.76
N GLY A 309 144.15 20.29 23.74
CA GLY A 309 143.45 19.55 22.69
C GLY A 309 141.93 19.61 22.72
N LEU A 310 141.34 20.55 21.96
CA LEU A 310 141.13 20.43 20.51
C LEU A 310 141.21 19.02 19.84
N GLU A 311 141.21 17.91 20.59
CA GLU A 311 141.31 16.53 20.09
C GLU A 311 140.14 15.62 20.54
N ALA A 312 139.24 16.08 21.43
CA ALA A 312 137.99 15.36 21.77
C ALA A 312 136.70 16.01 21.20
N GLN A 313 136.87 16.96 20.28
CA GLN A 313 135.83 17.52 19.41
C GLN A 313 135.54 16.56 18.23
N THR A 314 135.05 15.32 18.44
CA THR A 314 134.59 14.45 17.31
C THR A 314 133.63 13.26 17.61
N GLN A 315 133.07 13.04 18.82
CA GLN A 315 132.39 11.74 19.07
C GLN A 315 130.90 11.68 19.49
N VAL A 316 130.21 12.76 19.87
CA VAL A 316 128.74 12.68 20.18
C VAL A 316 127.85 13.51 19.25
N HIS A 317 128.45 14.32 18.38
CA HIS A 317 127.77 14.94 17.23
C HIS A 317 127.37 13.92 16.11
N ALA A 318 127.54 12.59 16.33
CA ALA A 318 127.38 11.56 15.30
C ALA A 318 126.10 10.68 15.40
N GLN A 319 125.34 10.63 16.51
CA GLN A 319 124.24 9.64 16.64
C GLN A 319 122.80 10.20 16.68
N ALA A 320 122.49 11.34 17.29
CA ALA A 320 121.11 11.89 17.23
C ALA A 320 120.85 12.74 15.97
N HIS A 321 121.90 13.28 15.34
CA HIS A 321 121.83 13.95 14.04
C HIS A 321 121.37 13.00 12.91
N ASN A 322 121.39 11.68 13.09
CA ASN A 322 120.91 10.71 12.09
C ASN A 322 119.39 10.41 12.14
N GLY A 323 118.71 10.62 13.27
CA GLY A 323 117.32 10.18 13.45
C GLY A 323 116.26 11.15 12.90
N LEU A 324 116.36 12.44 13.23
CA LEU A 324 115.39 13.44 12.77
C LEU A 324 115.82 14.15 11.47
N GLN A 325 117.09 14.04 11.07
CA GLN A 325 117.51 14.46 9.72
C GLN A 325 116.81 13.61 8.63
N GLN A 326 116.42 12.35 8.90
CA GLN A 326 115.60 11.56 7.98
C GLN A 326 114.13 12.02 7.89
N LEU A 327 113.53 12.50 8.97
CA LEU A 327 112.15 13.04 8.95
C LEU A 327 112.10 14.45 8.33
N ILE A 328 113.13 15.25 8.59
CA ILE A 328 113.35 16.53 7.90
C ILE A 328 113.53 16.28 6.39
N GLN A 329 114.20 15.20 5.97
CA GLN A 329 114.37 14.87 4.55
C GLN A 329 113.08 14.35 3.88
N SER A 330 112.23 13.60 4.59
CA SER A 330 110.95 13.10 4.02
C SER A 330 109.89 14.20 3.90
N LEU A 331 109.81 15.15 4.84
CA LEU A 331 108.89 16.28 4.73
C LEU A 331 109.47 17.45 3.92
N GLN A 332 110.80 17.60 3.79
CA GLN A 332 111.39 18.46 2.74
C GLN A 332 111.09 17.92 1.33
N GLN A 333 110.96 16.60 1.15
CA GLN A 333 110.51 16.00 -0.11
C GLN A 333 109.00 16.22 -0.36
N ASP A 334 108.19 16.26 0.70
CA ASP A 334 106.75 16.53 0.62
C ASP A 334 106.44 18.04 0.44
N LEU A 335 107.20 18.92 1.11
CA LEU A 335 107.27 20.36 0.82
C LEU A 335 107.84 20.64 -0.58
N GLY A 336 108.80 19.84 -1.05
CA GLY A 336 109.34 19.91 -2.40
C GLY A 336 108.32 19.53 -3.47
N SER A 337 107.52 18.47 -3.25
CA SER A 337 106.46 18.07 -4.20
C SER A 337 105.33 19.12 -4.25
N LYS A 338 104.92 19.66 -3.09
CA LYS A 338 103.93 20.74 -2.99
C LYS A 338 104.44 22.07 -3.54
N HIS A 339 105.71 22.41 -3.32
CA HIS A 339 106.35 23.60 -3.90
C HIS A 339 106.54 23.46 -5.42
N GLN A 340 106.88 22.27 -5.92
CA GLN A 340 106.98 21.99 -7.36
C GLN A 340 105.61 21.98 -8.04
N GLN A 341 104.54 21.59 -7.32
CA GLN A 341 103.15 21.70 -7.78
C GLN A 341 102.65 23.16 -7.76
N LEU A 342 103.05 23.96 -6.77
CA LEU A 342 102.79 25.41 -6.71
C LEU A 342 103.59 26.21 -7.74
N GLN A 343 104.84 25.83 -8.00
CA GLN A 343 105.71 26.44 -9.01
C GLN A 343 105.29 26.03 -10.43
N GLN A 344 104.75 24.83 -10.63
CA GLN A 344 104.06 24.46 -11.86
C GLN A 344 102.76 25.26 -12.03
N PHE A 345 101.97 25.50 -10.98
CA PHE A 345 100.82 26.40 -11.06
C PHE A 345 101.23 27.85 -11.34
N GLU A 346 102.29 28.36 -10.72
CA GLU A 346 102.85 29.69 -11.03
C GLU A 346 103.39 29.78 -12.46
N GLN A 347 104.13 28.78 -12.94
CA GLN A 347 104.57 28.73 -14.34
C GLN A 347 103.42 28.54 -15.32
N THR A 348 102.35 27.85 -14.94
CA THR A 348 101.12 27.72 -15.76
C THR A 348 100.33 29.03 -15.74
N VAL A 349 100.32 29.76 -14.62
CA VAL A 349 99.68 31.09 -14.48
C VAL A 349 100.51 32.17 -15.18
N ASP A 350 101.83 32.07 -15.20
CA ASP A 350 102.71 32.97 -15.95
C ASP A 350 102.71 32.66 -17.44
N THR A 351 102.66 31.38 -17.85
CA THR A 351 102.42 31.03 -19.26
C THR A 351 101.00 31.36 -19.70
N LEU A 352 99.98 31.28 -18.84
CA LEU A 352 98.62 31.74 -19.15
C LEU A 352 98.52 33.27 -19.18
N ASN A 353 99.24 34.01 -18.32
CA ASN A 353 99.33 35.47 -18.38
C ASN A 353 100.15 35.95 -19.59
N LEU A 354 101.21 35.23 -19.96
CA LEU A 354 102.00 35.52 -21.17
C LEU A 354 101.20 35.14 -22.43
N ARG A 355 100.42 34.06 -22.39
CA ARG A 355 99.45 33.66 -23.43
C ARG A 355 98.27 34.63 -23.51
N GLU A 356 97.82 35.22 -22.41
CA GLU A 356 96.79 36.25 -22.36
C GLU A 356 97.31 37.58 -22.91
N LYS A 357 98.57 37.94 -22.64
CA LYS A 357 99.26 39.06 -23.29
C LYS A 357 99.52 38.81 -24.78
N GLU A 358 99.93 37.61 -25.19
CA GLU A 358 100.10 37.24 -26.60
C GLU A 358 98.76 37.12 -27.33
N LEU A 359 97.68 36.69 -26.67
CA LEU A 359 96.32 36.67 -27.23
C LEU A 359 95.72 38.07 -27.31
N LEU A 360 96.02 38.99 -26.38
CA LEU A 360 95.63 40.40 -26.48
C LEU A 360 96.45 41.14 -27.54
N GLN A 361 97.73 40.80 -27.73
CA GLN A 361 98.56 41.33 -28.80
C GLN A 361 98.19 40.74 -30.16
N GLN A 362 97.77 39.47 -30.23
CA GLN A 362 97.16 38.87 -31.43
C GLN A 362 95.73 39.36 -31.70
N LEU A 363 94.97 39.78 -30.69
CA LEU A 363 93.69 40.49 -30.84
C LEU A 363 93.87 41.92 -31.35
N GLN A 364 94.98 42.58 -31.00
CA GLN A 364 95.36 43.89 -31.53
C GLN A 364 95.92 43.78 -32.96
N GLU A 365 96.75 42.77 -33.27
CA GLU A 365 97.27 42.51 -34.62
C GLU A 365 96.21 41.89 -35.57
N GLN A 366 95.20 41.16 -35.05
CA GLN A 366 94.05 40.77 -35.86
C GLN A 366 93.05 41.90 -36.07
N ARG A 367 92.97 42.94 -35.23
CA ARG A 367 92.23 44.16 -35.59
C ARG A 367 92.86 44.88 -36.79
N GLU A 368 94.19 44.96 -36.84
CA GLU A 368 94.90 45.63 -37.95
C GLU A 368 95.02 44.76 -39.22
N LYS A 369 94.98 43.42 -39.12
CA LYS A 369 94.96 42.52 -40.31
C LYS A 369 93.55 42.20 -40.83
N ASN A 370 92.50 42.36 -40.02
CA ASN A 370 91.12 42.18 -40.46
C ASN A 370 90.55 43.43 -41.18
N ASP A 371 91.31 44.54 -41.19
CA ASP A 371 91.10 45.72 -42.05
C ASP A 371 91.61 45.54 -43.50
N GLN A 372 92.30 44.45 -43.87
CA GLN A 372 92.93 44.35 -45.21
C GLN A 372 92.69 43.07 -46.04
N GLN A 373 92.09 41.98 -45.55
CA GLN A 373 91.98 40.78 -46.41
C GLN A 373 90.83 39.77 -46.17
N GLN A 374 89.70 40.19 -45.58
CA GLN A 374 88.41 39.49 -45.74
C GLN A 374 87.16 40.35 -45.46
N GLN A 375 87.30 41.68 -45.54
CA GLN A 375 86.29 42.62 -46.02
C GLN A 375 86.95 43.36 -47.20
N LEU A 376 86.88 42.84 -48.43
CA LEU A 376 85.68 42.77 -49.28
C LEU A 376 84.99 41.39 -49.36
N PHE A 377 84.70 40.75 -48.23
CA PHE A 377 83.58 39.82 -48.07
C PHE A 377 82.65 40.34 -46.95
N ALA A 378 81.58 41.05 -47.36
CA ALA A 378 80.63 41.75 -46.52
C ALA A 378 79.29 40.98 -46.38
N ALA A 379 78.88 40.59 -45.16
CA ALA A 379 77.53 40.11 -44.81
C ALA A 379 77.43 39.90 -43.27
N SER A 380 76.61 40.68 -42.55
CA SER A 380 75.28 40.29 -41.98
C SER A 380 75.34 39.17 -40.92
N GLN A 381 74.65 39.17 -39.78
CA GLN A 381 73.64 40.04 -39.17
C GLN A 381 73.32 39.47 -37.76
N LYS A 382 72.78 40.32 -36.87
CA LYS A 382 71.61 40.06 -35.99
C LYS A 382 71.38 38.67 -35.34
N GLN A 383 71.12 38.75 -34.02
CA GLN A 383 69.90 38.21 -33.37
C GLN A 383 69.77 36.67 -33.20
N THR A 384 68.99 36.30 -32.18
CA THR A 384 68.36 34.99 -31.94
C THR A 384 69.21 33.86 -31.31
N SER A 385 68.81 33.58 -30.08
CA SER A 385 68.96 32.34 -29.32
C SER A 385 68.26 31.18 -30.02
N ALA A 386 69.03 30.14 -30.33
CA ALA A 386 68.56 28.86 -30.86
C ALA A 386 69.63 27.80 -30.57
N THR A 387 69.17 26.60 -30.15
CA THR A 387 69.58 25.24 -30.61
C THR A 387 71.01 25.04 -31.16
N ALA A 388 71.73 23.94 -30.93
CA ALA A 388 71.36 22.56 -30.65
C ALA A 388 72.64 21.70 -30.69
N ASN A 389 72.52 20.48 -30.14
CA ASN A 389 73.09 19.21 -30.63
C ASN A 389 74.63 19.02 -30.57
N THR A 390 75.11 17.83 -30.21
CA THR A 390 74.81 16.61 -30.98
C THR A 390 74.84 15.31 -30.18
N ALA A 391 74.04 14.37 -30.71
CA ALA A 391 73.94 12.93 -30.48
C ALA A 391 73.06 12.47 -29.31
N THR A 392 72.06 11.60 -29.44
CA THR A 392 71.40 10.91 -30.57
C THR A 392 70.17 10.19 -29.99
N VAL A 393 69.00 10.36 -30.63
CA VAL A 393 67.88 9.40 -30.85
C VAL A 393 67.29 8.58 -29.68
N SER A 394 65.96 8.69 -29.48
CA SER A 394 64.96 7.58 -29.58
C SER A 394 63.58 7.99 -29.02
N ALA A 395 62.53 8.27 -29.79
CA ALA A 395 61.69 7.33 -30.57
C ALA A 395 60.97 6.21 -29.78
N ASN A 396 61.14 6.09 -28.46
CA ASN A 396 60.56 4.98 -27.67
C ASN A 396 59.36 5.34 -26.77
N ASP A 397 59.16 6.62 -26.43
CA ASP A 397 58.11 7.02 -25.48
C ASP A 397 56.72 7.17 -26.12
N GLU A 398 56.60 7.56 -27.40
CA GLU A 398 55.30 7.65 -28.08
C GLU A 398 54.66 6.27 -28.36
N LYS A 399 55.46 5.22 -28.54
CA LYS A 399 54.93 3.87 -28.78
C LYS A 399 54.31 3.27 -27.52
N HIS A 400 54.93 3.52 -26.36
CA HIS A 400 54.45 2.98 -25.08
C HIS A 400 53.11 3.60 -24.65
N VAL A 401 52.93 4.91 -24.86
CA VAL A 401 51.68 5.59 -24.50
C VAL A 401 50.53 5.22 -25.48
N ARG A 402 50.82 4.99 -26.78
CA ARG A 402 49.81 4.45 -27.72
C ARG A 402 49.32 3.05 -27.33
N GLU A 403 50.21 2.20 -26.82
CA GLU A 403 49.88 0.85 -26.34
C GLU A 403 48.98 0.87 -25.09
N ILE A 404 49.20 1.81 -24.16
CA ILE A 404 48.38 1.97 -22.96
C ILE A 404 46.95 2.41 -23.33
N PHE A 405 46.79 3.38 -24.24
CA PHE A 405 45.46 3.83 -24.68
C PHE A 405 44.70 2.77 -25.48
N GLN A 406 45.40 1.99 -26.33
CA GLN A 406 44.83 0.84 -27.05
C GLN A 406 44.25 -0.22 -26.09
N ARG A 407 44.86 -0.37 -24.89
CA ARG A 407 44.48 -1.36 -23.88
C ARG A 407 43.34 -0.89 -22.98
N LEU A 408 43.29 0.39 -22.65
CA LEU A 408 42.27 0.97 -21.76
C LEU A 408 40.96 1.32 -22.49
N TYR A 409 41.03 1.74 -23.76
CA TYR A 409 39.86 2.20 -24.53
C TYR A 409 39.87 1.66 -25.99
N PRO A 410 39.78 0.34 -26.20
CA PRO A 410 39.99 -0.29 -27.50
C PRO A 410 39.01 0.18 -28.59
N GLU A 411 37.75 0.43 -28.23
CA GLU A 411 36.70 0.88 -29.16
C GLU A 411 36.90 2.33 -29.62
N ALA A 412 37.23 3.25 -28.71
CA ALA A 412 37.48 4.65 -29.05
C ALA A 412 38.79 4.86 -29.84
N VAL A 413 39.81 4.04 -29.55
CA VAL A 413 41.06 4.02 -30.31
C VAL A 413 40.84 3.51 -31.74
N LYS A 414 39.99 2.49 -31.94
CA LYS A 414 39.64 1.96 -33.26
C LYS A 414 38.83 2.96 -34.10
N ALA A 415 37.91 3.69 -33.48
CA ALA A 415 37.13 4.74 -34.14
C ALA A 415 37.98 5.96 -34.55
N SER A 416 39.12 6.18 -33.88
CA SER A 416 40.07 7.27 -34.15
C SER A 416 41.33 6.79 -34.92
N ALA A 417 41.32 5.56 -35.44
CA ALA A 417 42.49 4.96 -36.09
C ALA A 417 42.84 5.62 -37.43
N SER A 418 41.85 6.18 -38.13
CA SER A 418 42.03 6.84 -39.42
C SER A 418 42.67 8.23 -39.32
N THR A 419 42.62 8.89 -38.16
CA THR A 419 43.32 10.15 -37.88
C THR A 419 44.67 9.96 -37.19
N ALA A 420 45.00 8.74 -36.75
CA ALA A 420 46.18 8.42 -35.92
C ALA A 420 47.56 8.76 -36.54
N LEU A 421 47.61 8.89 -37.87
CA LEU A 421 48.83 9.21 -38.63
C LEU A 421 48.80 10.62 -39.24
N SER A 422 47.70 11.36 -39.12
CA SER A 422 47.50 12.68 -39.76
C SER A 422 47.41 13.86 -38.78
N VAL A 423 47.36 13.60 -37.47
CA VAL A 423 47.41 14.62 -36.40
C VAL A 423 48.57 14.36 -35.44
N SER A 424 48.97 15.36 -34.64
CA SER A 424 50.01 15.16 -33.63
C SER A 424 49.56 14.16 -32.55
N PHE A 425 50.51 13.53 -31.85
CA PHE A 425 50.20 12.51 -30.85
C PHE A 425 49.25 13.04 -29.75
N GLU A 426 49.46 14.25 -29.25
CA GLU A 426 48.58 14.90 -28.27
C GLU A 426 47.16 15.13 -28.79
N GLN A 427 47.01 15.57 -30.04
CA GLN A 427 45.69 15.74 -30.67
C GLN A 427 44.95 14.41 -30.88
N TRP A 428 45.70 13.35 -31.18
CA TRP A 428 45.13 12.01 -31.29
C TRP A 428 44.60 11.50 -29.93
N VAL A 429 45.34 11.73 -28.83
CA VAL A 429 44.91 11.35 -27.48
C VAL A 429 43.63 12.08 -27.07
N GLU A 430 43.52 13.39 -27.32
CA GLU A 430 42.29 14.15 -27.06
C GLU A 430 41.09 13.60 -27.85
N GLN A 431 41.30 13.22 -29.12
CA GLN A 431 40.25 12.69 -29.97
C GLN A 431 39.76 11.31 -29.53
N VAL A 432 40.66 10.46 -29.04
CA VAL A 432 40.32 9.16 -28.44
C VAL A 432 39.48 9.34 -27.17
N LEU A 433 39.85 10.26 -26.28
CA LEU A 433 39.10 10.53 -25.04
C LEU A 433 37.71 11.12 -25.32
N ALA A 434 37.60 12.05 -26.28
CA ALA A 434 36.31 12.63 -26.70
C ALA A 434 35.38 11.56 -27.31
N THR A 435 35.93 10.63 -28.09
CA THR A 435 35.17 9.53 -28.70
C THR A 435 34.69 8.53 -27.64
N GLN A 436 35.49 8.28 -26.60
CA GLN A 436 35.09 7.43 -25.48
C GLN A 436 33.95 8.04 -24.65
N LEU A 437 33.96 9.35 -24.43
CA LEU A 437 32.86 10.08 -23.78
C LEU A 437 31.55 9.98 -24.58
N LYS A 438 31.65 9.97 -25.92
CA LYS A 438 30.50 9.82 -26.82
C LYS A 438 29.95 8.38 -26.84
N LEU A 439 30.82 7.37 -26.76
CA LEU A 439 30.43 5.95 -26.64
C LEU A 439 29.81 5.62 -25.27
N ALA A 440 30.28 6.25 -24.19
CA ALA A 440 29.72 6.09 -22.85
C ALA A 440 28.32 6.73 -22.70
N ALA A 441 27.98 7.73 -23.52
CA ALA A 441 26.65 8.36 -23.55
C ALA A 441 25.60 7.57 -24.36
N ALA A 442 26.02 6.71 -25.31
CA ALA A 442 25.13 5.93 -26.16
C ALA A 442 24.63 4.61 -25.55
N ASN A 443 25.35 4.05 -24.55
CA ASN A 443 25.02 2.77 -23.91
C ASN A 443 24.04 2.87 -22.72
N LYS A 444 23.34 4.00 -22.54
CA LYS A 444 22.32 4.20 -21.49
C LYS A 444 20.89 4.39 -22.03
N ALA A 445 20.65 4.10 -23.31
CA ALA A 445 19.33 4.07 -23.91
C ALA A 445 19.12 2.77 -24.70
N THR A 446 18.00 2.11 -24.45
CA THR A 446 17.35 1.04 -25.23
C THR A 446 18.02 -0.34 -25.26
N GLY A 447 17.42 -1.26 -24.50
CA GLY A 447 17.43 -2.69 -24.82
C GLY A 447 16.50 -3.03 -26.00
N SER A 448 16.50 -4.33 -26.33
CA SER A 448 15.68 -5.03 -27.34
C SER A 448 16.25 -5.05 -28.76
N SER A 449 16.78 -6.21 -29.18
CA SER A 449 15.99 -7.17 -29.97
C SER A 449 16.86 -8.25 -30.63
N SER A 450 16.48 -9.51 -30.38
CA SER A 450 16.36 -10.65 -31.29
C SER A 450 17.50 -11.17 -32.19
N ASN A 451 17.80 -12.46 -31.95
CA ASN A 451 17.98 -13.58 -32.89
C ASN A 451 19.32 -13.73 -33.67
N LYS A 452 19.99 -14.89 -33.50
CA LYS A 452 19.82 -16.10 -34.36
C LYS A 452 21.05 -17.04 -34.36
N SER A 453 20.79 -18.37 -34.32
CA SER A 453 21.61 -19.52 -34.81
C SER A 453 22.92 -19.87 -34.10
N THR A 454 23.39 -21.12 -33.93
CA THR A 454 23.08 -22.44 -34.55
C THR A 454 23.66 -23.59 -33.70
N GLN A 455 22.96 -24.74 -33.70
CA GLN A 455 23.43 -26.14 -33.65
C GLN A 455 24.47 -26.61 -32.61
N SER A 456 24.12 -27.62 -31.79
CA SER A 456 24.34 -29.05 -32.12
C SER A 456 23.94 -30.04 -31.00
N ASN A 457 23.18 -31.06 -31.43
CA ASN A 457 23.20 -32.50 -31.11
C ASN A 457 23.01 -33.14 -29.71
N SER A 458 22.28 -34.26 -29.79
CA SER A 458 22.30 -35.53 -29.01
C SER A 458 21.45 -35.70 -27.74
N ASN A 459 20.26 -36.29 -27.94
CA ASN A 459 19.87 -37.64 -27.53
C ASN A 459 19.83 -38.07 -26.03
N SER A 460 18.60 -38.45 -25.64
CA SER A 460 18.21 -39.68 -24.91
C SER A 460 17.77 -39.58 -23.43
N SER A 461 16.54 -40.08 -23.25
CA SER A 461 16.08 -41.01 -22.21
C SER A 461 15.79 -40.57 -20.76
N SER A 462 14.54 -40.93 -20.40
CA SER A 462 14.09 -41.62 -19.18
C SER A 462 13.88 -40.87 -17.88
N SER A 463 12.60 -40.87 -17.49
CA SER A 463 12.05 -41.31 -16.20
C SER A 463 12.35 -40.55 -14.91
N ASN A 464 11.23 -40.25 -14.25
CA ASN A 464 10.95 -40.44 -12.82
C ASN A 464 11.09 -39.25 -11.84
N HIS A 465 9.90 -38.96 -11.28
CA HIS A 465 9.56 -38.73 -9.87
C HIS A 465 9.80 -37.37 -9.17
N THR A 466 8.65 -36.77 -8.85
CA THR A 466 8.22 -36.23 -7.54
C THR A 466 8.87 -34.96 -6.99
N SER A 467 8.10 -33.88 -6.88
CA SER A 467 7.43 -33.44 -5.65
C SER A 467 7.13 -31.93 -5.64
N SER A 468 6.01 -31.58 -4.99
CA SER A 468 5.59 -30.23 -4.56
C SER A 468 5.04 -29.32 -5.68
N SER A 469 3.99 -28.53 -5.51
CA SER A 469 3.08 -28.28 -4.39
C SER A 469 1.92 -27.39 -4.88
N HIS A 470 0.78 -27.45 -4.17
CA HIS A 470 -0.30 -26.44 -4.12
C HIS A 470 -1.15 -26.23 -5.40
N THR A 471 -2.48 -26.18 -5.39
CA THR A 471 -3.48 -25.88 -4.34
C THR A 471 -4.89 -26.22 -4.86
N ASN A 472 -5.81 -26.44 -3.90
CA ASN A 472 -7.27 -26.29 -3.98
C ASN A 472 -8.09 -27.28 -4.83
N ASN A 473 -8.81 -28.16 -4.13
CA ASN A 473 -10.28 -28.14 -4.20
C ASN A 473 -10.95 -28.89 -3.03
N ASN A 474 -11.85 -28.15 -2.37
CA ASN A 474 -13.23 -28.52 -2.08
C ASN A 474 -13.61 -29.50 -0.93
N SER A 475 -14.79 -29.17 -0.38
CA SER A 475 -15.74 -30.04 0.33
C SER A 475 -15.49 -30.33 1.81
N HIS A 476 -16.36 -29.76 2.66
CA HIS A 476 -16.84 -30.49 3.83
C HIS A 476 -18.35 -30.40 4.00
N ASN A 477 -18.91 -31.59 4.03
CA ASN A 477 -20.30 -31.96 4.21
C ASN A 477 -20.64 -32.03 5.70
N ASP A 478 -21.93 -31.93 5.97
CA ASP A 478 -22.60 -31.99 7.27
C ASP A 478 -22.26 -33.23 8.12
N ASN A 479 -22.11 -33.03 9.43
CA ASN A 479 -22.92 -33.69 10.47
C ASN A 479 -22.45 -33.29 11.87
N LEU A 480 -23.21 -32.41 12.53
CA LEU A 480 -23.02 -32.08 13.95
C LEU A 480 -24.00 -32.88 14.80
N ILE A 481 -23.46 -33.85 15.54
CA ILE A 481 -24.14 -34.57 16.61
C ILE A 481 -24.07 -33.74 17.90
N ASN A 482 -25.26 -33.41 18.37
CA ASN A 482 -25.69 -33.17 19.75
C ASN A 482 -24.71 -33.62 20.86
N SER A 483 -24.21 -32.69 21.70
CA SER A 483 -23.89 -32.99 23.11
C SER A 483 -23.96 -31.74 23.98
N ASN A 484 -24.97 -31.72 24.86
CA ASN A 484 -25.10 -30.79 25.97
C ASN A 484 -24.14 -31.13 27.11
N ASN A 485 -23.60 -30.06 27.72
CA ASN A 485 -23.50 -29.84 29.16
C ASN A 485 -22.71 -30.84 30.03
N ARG A 486 -21.57 -30.38 30.57
CA ARG A 486 -21.13 -30.75 31.93
C ARG A 486 -20.21 -29.68 32.53
N ILE A 487 -20.79 -28.96 33.48
CA ILE A 487 -20.12 -28.22 34.55
C ILE A 487 -19.18 -29.19 35.26
N SER A 488 -17.90 -28.85 35.35
CA SER A 488 -17.00 -29.37 36.37
C SER A 488 -16.14 -28.23 36.89
N SER A 489 -16.50 -27.81 38.10
CA SER A 489 -15.70 -27.02 39.02
C SER A 489 -14.31 -27.65 39.19
N ASN A 490 -13.27 -26.86 38.95
CA ASN A 490 -11.99 -27.07 39.62
C ASN A 490 -11.46 -25.72 40.10
N SER A 491 -11.43 -25.63 41.42
CA SER A 491 -10.77 -24.64 42.25
C SER A 491 -9.28 -24.55 41.93
N SER A 492 -8.81 -23.34 41.63
CA SER A 492 -7.40 -22.95 41.80
C SER A 492 -7.36 -21.77 42.75
N ASP A 493 -6.91 -22.07 43.96
CA ASP A 493 -6.37 -21.12 44.92
C ASP A 493 -5.09 -20.48 44.35
N GLY A 494 -4.92 -19.18 44.57
CA GLY A 494 -3.84 -18.39 43.98
C GLY A 494 -4.21 -16.91 43.93
N GLY A 495 -3.96 -16.22 45.04
CA GLY A 495 -4.39 -14.85 45.26
C GLY A 495 -3.61 -13.76 44.52
N SER A 496 -4.11 -12.55 44.78
CA SER A 496 -3.47 -11.24 44.69
C SER A 496 -3.68 -10.41 43.42
N SER A 497 -4.31 -9.25 43.67
CA SER A 497 -4.27 -7.98 42.93
C SER A 497 -4.98 -7.89 41.58
N GLY A 498 -6.02 -7.05 41.52
CA GLY A 498 -6.56 -6.54 40.26
C GLY A 498 -8.07 -6.33 40.23
N THR A 499 -8.60 -5.40 41.03
CA THR A 499 -10.02 -4.98 41.06
C THR A 499 -10.51 -4.29 39.78
N GLY A 500 -9.75 -4.32 38.67
CA GLY A 500 -10.12 -3.70 37.38
C GLY A 500 -10.60 -4.67 36.29
N ASN A 501 -10.28 -5.96 36.35
CA ASN A 501 -10.55 -6.89 35.24
C ASN A 501 -11.91 -7.62 35.32
N ASP A 502 -12.58 -7.59 36.48
CA ASP A 502 -13.81 -8.35 36.71
C ASP A 502 -15.05 -7.64 36.13
N VAL A 503 -15.03 -6.30 36.06
CA VAL A 503 -16.09 -5.50 35.44
C VAL A 503 -16.10 -5.70 33.92
N ASP A 504 -14.92 -5.65 33.28
CA ASP A 504 -14.76 -5.89 31.85
C ASP A 504 -15.17 -7.33 31.47
N ALA A 505 -14.88 -8.32 32.33
CA ALA A 505 -15.27 -9.70 32.11
C ALA A 505 -16.80 -9.92 32.20
N VAL A 506 -17.47 -9.19 33.10
CA VAL A 506 -18.94 -9.19 33.23
C VAL A 506 -19.60 -8.49 32.05
N GLU A 507 -19.07 -7.35 31.61
CA GLU A 507 -19.58 -6.60 30.47
C GLU A 507 -19.40 -7.36 29.15
N LEU A 508 -18.25 -7.99 28.94
CA LEU A 508 -18.01 -8.91 27.82
C LEU A 508 -18.98 -10.09 27.82
N ARG A 509 -19.30 -10.66 28.99
CA ARG A 509 -20.32 -11.72 29.10
C ARG A 509 -21.71 -11.22 28.70
N LEU A 510 -22.08 -10.02 29.14
CA LEU A 510 -23.38 -9.42 28.82
C LEU A 510 -23.50 -9.14 27.31
N GLN A 511 -22.45 -8.59 26.69
CA GLN A 511 -22.37 -8.43 25.24
C GLN A 511 -22.46 -9.77 24.51
N ASN A 512 -21.77 -10.81 24.98
CA ASN A 512 -21.81 -12.13 24.36
C ASN A 512 -23.23 -12.74 24.41
N ILE A 513 -23.96 -12.54 25.51
CA ILE A 513 -25.36 -12.97 25.64
C ILE A 513 -26.26 -12.20 24.67
N GLN A 514 -26.09 -10.89 24.56
CA GLN A 514 -26.84 -10.07 23.61
C GLN A 514 -26.55 -10.45 22.15
N LEU A 515 -25.29 -10.73 21.82
CA LEU A 515 -24.88 -11.20 20.50
C LEU A 515 -25.50 -12.56 20.19
N ARG A 516 -25.51 -13.50 21.14
CA ARG A 516 -26.19 -14.80 20.97
C ARG A 516 -27.70 -14.63 20.74
N ALA A 517 -28.35 -13.76 21.49
CA ALA A 517 -29.77 -13.46 21.30
C ALA A 517 -30.07 -12.88 19.90
N LYS A 518 -29.23 -11.96 19.40
CA LYS A 518 -29.33 -11.44 18.04
C LYS A 518 -29.07 -12.51 16.98
N VAL A 519 -28.09 -13.39 17.19
CA VAL A 519 -27.81 -14.51 16.28
C VAL A 519 -28.99 -15.48 16.22
N ASP A 520 -29.63 -15.78 17.34
CA ASP A 520 -30.83 -16.62 17.37
C ASP A 520 -32.02 -15.97 16.64
N GLU A 521 -32.19 -14.66 16.78
CA GLU A 521 -33.20 -13.89 16.06
C GLU A 521 -32.94 -13.87 14.55
N LEU A 522 -31.71 -13.61 14.13
CA LEU A 522 -31.30 -13.68 12.73
C LEU A 522 -31.49 -15.10 12.17
N THR A 523 -31.18 -16.13 12.94
CA THR A 523 -31.37 -17.53 12.53
C THR A 523 -32.85 -17.86 12.35
N LYS A 524 -33.73 -17.38 13.23
CA LYS A 524 -35.19 -17.47 13.06
C LYS A 524 -35.66 -16.74 11.81
N LEU A 525 -35.13 -15.54 11.57
CA LEU A 525 -35.50 -14.75 10.41
C LEU A 525 -35.08 -15.45 9.11
N VAL A 526 -33.86 -15.99 9.05
CA VAL A 526 -33.33 -16.78 7.93
C VAL A 526 -34.18 -18.03 7.68
N LYS A 527 -34.57 -18.77 8.73
CA LYS A 527 -35.48 -19.91 8.59
C LYS A 527 -36.84 -19.50 8.05
N LYS A 528 -37.41 -18.39 8.56
CA LYS A 528 -38.69 -17.86 8.09
C LYS A 528 -38.61 -17.45 6.62
N THR A 529 -37.57 -16.72 6.22
CA THR A 529 -37.37 -16.29 4.84
C THR A 529 -37.12 -17.46 3.91
N SER A 530 -36.35 -18.47 4.35
CA SER A 530 -36.11 -19.70 3.58
C SER A 530 -37.41 -20.48 3.36
N ASN A 531 -38.24 -20.63 4.39
CA ASN A 531 -39.54 -21.29 4.26
C ASN A 531 -40.49 -20.53 3.33
N THR A 532 -40.52 -19.20 3.41
CA THR A 532 -41.35 -18.39 2.49
C THR A 532 -40.85 -18.48 1.05
N LEU A 533 -39.52 -18.52 0.85
CA LEU A 533 -38.93 -18.65 -0.48
C LEU A 533 -39.29 -20.02 -1.08
N SER A 534 -39.16 -21.08 -0.30
CA SER A 534 -39.51 -22.44 -0.72
C SER A 534 -41.00 -22.58 -1.05
N ALA A 535 -41.89 -21.93 -0.28
CA ALA A 535 -43.32 -21.87 -0.59
C ALA A 535 -43.62 -21.10 -1.88
N LEU A 536 -42.93 -19.97 -2.12
CA LEU A 536 -43.04 -19.19 -3.34
C LEU A 536 -42.54 -19.98 -4.57
N GLU A 537 -41.41 -20.67 -4.45
CA GLU A 537 -40.89 -21.55 -5.50
C GLU A 537 -41.86 -22.69 -5.81
N GLY A 538 -42.48 -23.29 -4.78
CA GLY A 538 -43.52 -24.30 -4.95
C GLY A 538 -44.74 -23.77 -5.71
N HIS A 539 -45.23 -22.57 -5.35
CA HIS A 539 -46.34 -21.94 -6.04
C HIS A 539 -45.98 -21.57 -7.49
N ALA A 540 -44.77 -21.08 -7.73
CA ALA A 540 -44.28 -20.77 -9.08
C ALA A 540 -44.20 -22.02 -9.96
N ARG A 541 -43.75 -23.16 -9.41
CA ARG A 541 -43.76 -24.44 -10.14
C ARG A 541 -45.17 -24.92 -10.47
N GLN A 542 -46.11 -24.85 -9.52
CA GLN A 542 -47.51 -25.22 -9.79
C GLN A 542 -48.15 -24.36 -10.86
N GLU A 543 -47.94 -23.05 -10.84
CA GLU A 543 -48.43 -22.17 -11.91
C GLU A 543 -47.77 -22.49 -13.25
N HIS A 544 -46.46 -22.75 -13.27
CA HIS A 544 -45.77 -23.17 -14.49
C HIS A 544 -46.37 -24.45 -15.09
N GLU A 545 -46.61 -25.48 -14.26
CA GLU A 545 -47.25 -26.73 -14.69
C GLU A 545 -48.66 -26.51 -15.22
N LYS A 546 -49.46 -25.65 -14.57
CA LYS A 546 -50.80 -25.27 -15.09
C LYS A 546 -50.70 -24.61 -16.47
N TRP A 547 -49.82 -23.62 -16.62
CA TRP A 547 -49.64 -22.93 -17.90
C TRP A 547 -49.15 -23.87 -19.00
N GLN A 548 -48.23 -24.78 -18.67
CA GLN A 548 -47.74 -25.79 -19.59
C GLN A 548 -48.86 -26.74 -20.03
N SER A 549 -49.72 -27.18 -19.10
CA SER A 549 -50.89 -28.01 -19.42
C SER A 549 -51.90 -27.30 -20.31
N ILE A 550 -52.18 -26.01 -20.04
CA ILE A 550 -53.05 -25.18 -20.88
C ILE A 550 -52.46 -25.04 -22.29
N LEU A 551 -51.15 -24.78 -22.40
CA LEU A 551 -50.44 -24.67 -23.67
C LEU A 551 -50.55 -25.97 -24.48
N SER A 552 -50.25 -27.11 -23.86
CA SER A 552 -50.40 -28.42 -24.52
C SER A 552 -51.84 -28.68 -24.97
N SER A 553 -52.83 -28.35 -24.14
CA SER A 553 -54.25 -28.48 -24.53
C SER A 553 -54.60 -27.60 -25.72
N LYS A 554 -54.07 -26.37 -25.79
CA LYS A 554 -54.28 -25.45 -26.90
C LYS A 554 -53.55 -25.89 -28.16
N ASP A 555 -52.34 -26.42 -28.04
CA ASP A 555 -51.60 -26.99 -29.16
C ASP A 555 -52.29 -28.23 -29.73
N GLU A 556 -52.90 -29.07 -28.89
CA GLU A 556 -53.76 -30.17 -29.33
C GLU A 556 -55.01 -29.67 -30.05
N GLU A 557 -55.65 -28.60 -29.56
CA GLU A 557 -56.82 -27.99 -30.20
C GLU A 557 -56.45 -27.38 -31.57
N ILE A 558 -55.32 -26.66 -31.65
CA ILE A 558 -54.77 -26.14 -32.90
C ILE A 558 -54.47 -27.28 -33.87
N SER A 559 -53.83 -28.35 -33.38
CA SER A 559 -53.53 -29.54 -34.18
C SER A 559 -54.83 -30.15 -34.73
N ARG A 560 -55.87 -30.31 -33.91
CA ARG A 560 -57.18 -30.82 -34.36
C ARG A 560 -57.81 -29.92 -35.41
N LEU A 561 -57.77 -28.60 -35.24
CA LEU A 561 -58.31 -27.64 -36.21
C LEU A 561 -57.54 -27.66 -37.53
N GLN A 562 -56.21 -27.79 -37.49
CA GLN A 562 -55.38 -27.93 -38.69
C GLN A 562 -55.69 -29.23 -39.46
N HIS A 563 -55.90 -30.35 -38.76
CA HIS A 563 -56.30 -31.60 -39.39
C HIS A 563 -57.75 -31.57 -39.91
N SER A 564 -58.65 -30.84 -39.23
CA SER A 564 -60.05 -30.66 -39.68
C SER A 564 -60.16 -29.77 -40.93
N ASN A 565 -59.35 -28.71 -41.04
CA ASN A 565 -59.32 -27.86 -42.24
C ASN A 565 -58.61 -28.53 -43.42
N GLY A 566 -57.65 -29.43 -43.16
CA GLY A 566 -57.00 -30.21 -44.23
C GLY A 566 -57.89 -31.28 -44.87
N ALA A 567 -59.01 -31.64 -44.24
CA ALA A 567 -59.96 -32.64 -44.75
C ALA A 567 -61.11 -32.04 -45.58
N GLN A 568 -61.16 -30.72 -45.75
CA GLN A 568 -62.22 -30.02 -46.50
C GLN A 568 -61.78 -29.53 -47.90
N ASP A 569 -60.51 -29.77 -48.28
CA ASP A 569 -59.92 -29.33 -49.55
C ASP A 569 -59.48 -30.49 -50.48
N ILE A 570 -60.09 -31.68 -50.33
CA ILE A 570 -60.05 -32.79 -51.30
C ILE A 570 -61.48 -33.27 -51.52
#